data_AF-A0A6V8D045-F1
#
_entry.id   AF-A0A6V8D045-F1
#
_cell.length_a   1.000
_cell.length_b   1.000
_cell.length_c   1.000
_cell.angle_alpha   90.00
_cell.angle_beta   90.00
_cell.angle_gamma   90.00
#
_symmetry.space_group_name_H-M   'P 1'
#
loop_
_entity.id
_entity.type
_entity.pdbx_description
1 polymer ?
#
loop_
_entity_poly.entity_id
_entity_poly.type
_entity_poly.pdbx_seq_one_letter_code
_entity_poly.pdbx_strand_id
1 'polypeptide(L)' 'MQPIQSVAIVGAGNMGSGIAQKSAQEEFDVQMVDREQQWVERGQGIISDFLSEAVERRIFSPQQV' A
#
# COMPACT_ATOMS: atom_id res chain seq x y z
N MET A 1 -11.69 -1.27 24.48
CA MET A 1 -10.45 -1.43 23.69
C MET A 1 -10.18 -0.11 22.98
N GLN A 2 -8.92 0.26 22.79
CA GLN A 2 -8.57 1.41 21.97
C GLN A 2 -8.65 1.05 20.47
N PRO A 3 -8.94 2.00 19.57
CA PRO A 3 -8.92 1.76 18.13
C PRO A 3 -7.54 1.30 17.65
N ILE A 4 -7.52 0.48 16.59
CA ILE A 4 -6.26 0.12 15.91
C ILE A 4 -5.74 1.36 15.18
N GLN A 5 -4.44 1.62 15.29
CA GLN A 5 -3.78 2.75 14.62
C GLN A 5 -2.72 2.27 13.62
N SER A 6 -2.00 1.20 13.96
CA SER A 6 -0.92 0.65 13.14
C SER A 6 -1.22 -0.78 12.70
N VAL A 7 -0.90 -1.09 11.45
CA VAL A 7 -1.05 -2.42 10.87
C VAL A 7 0.25 -2.88 10.19
N ALA A 8 0.59 -4.15 10.38
CA ALA A 8 1.70 -4.79 9.68
C ALA A 8 1.15 -5.78 8.66
N ILE A 9 1.52 -5.61 7.40
CA ILE A 9 1.17 -6.50 6.30
C ILE A 9 2.35 -7.42 6.03
N VAL A 10 2.17 -8.71 6.33
CA VAL A 10 3.18 -9.74 6.12
C VAL A 10 2.95 -10.42 4.78
N GLY A 11 3.89 -10.22 3.87
CA GLY A 11 3.81 -10.57 2.45
C GLY A 11 3.60 -9.32 1.59
N ALA A 12 4.52 -9.06 0.68
CA ALA A 12 4.57 -7.91 -0.23
C ALA A 12 4.22 -8.27 -1.69
N GLY A 13 3.55 -9.40 -1.90
CA GLY A 13 3.01 -9.79 -3.21
C GLY A 13 1.75 -8.99 -3.59
N ASN A 14 1.10 -9.35 -4.70
CA ASN A 14 -0.04 -8.60 -5.26
C ASN A 14 -1.14 -8.25 -4.24
N MET A 15 -1.57 -9.22 -3.43
CA MET A 15 -2.59 -8.98 -2.38
C MET A 15 -2.05 -8.11 -1.25
N GLY A 16 -0.81 -8.34 -0.82
CA GLY A 16 -0.17 -7.58 0.24
C GLY A 16 -0.01 -6.10 -0.10
N SER A 17 0.43 -5.81 -1.33
CA SER A 17 0.48 -4.46 -1.88
C SER A 17 -0.89 -3.78 -1.87
N GLY A 18 -1.94 -4.46 -2.34
CA GLY A 18 -3.29 -3.89 -2.35
C GLY A 18 -3.85 -3.61 -0.94
N ILE A 19 -3.63 -4.53 0.00
CA ILE A 19 -4.05 -4.33 1.40
C ILE A 19 -3.27 -3.18 2.04
N ALA A 20 -1.96 -3.10 1.82
CA ALA A 20 -1.13 -2.02 2.36
C ALA A 20 -1.56 -0.66 1.79
N GLN A 21 -1.76 -0.56 0.48
CA GLN A 21 -2.24 0.66 -0.18
C GLN A 21 -3.60 1.09 0.36
N LYS A 22 -4.56 0.16 0.46
CA LYS A 22 -5.89 0.49 0.99
C LYS A 22 -5.84 0.90 2.46
N SER A 23 -5.04 0.23 3.28
CA SER A 23 -4.90 0.55 4.70
C SER A 23 -4.26 1.93 4.89
N ALA A 24 -3.24 2.27 4.09
CA ALA A 24 -2.63 3.60 4.14
C ALA A 24 -3.62 4.71 3.74
N GLN A 25 -4.48 4.44 2.74
CA GLN A 25 -5.56 5.37 2.36
C GLN A 25 -6.64 5.55 3.42
N GLU A 26 -6.80 4.59 4.33
CA GLU A 26 -7.69 4.69 5.50
C GLU A 26 -6.96 5.27 6.73
N GLU A 27 -5.80 5.92 6.51
CA GLU A 27 -5.03 6.64 7.53
C GLU A 27 -4.43 5.75 8.64
N PHE A 28 -4.24 4.45 8.37
CA PHE A 28 -3.46 3.58 9.25
C PHE A 28 -1.96 3.77 9.02
N ASP A 29 -1.17 3.65 10.10
CA ASP A 29 0.28 3.51 10.00
C ASP A 29 0.61 2.09 9.50
N VAL A 30 1.06 1.98 8.26
CA VAL A 30 1.28 0.68 7.60
C VAL A 30 2.77 0.32 7.56
N GLN A 31 3.10 -0.87 8.05
CA GLN A 31 4.39 -1.51 7.81
C GLN A 31 4.22 -2.68 6.85
N MET A 32 5.05 -2.78 5.81
CA MET A 32 5.11 -3.94 4.93
C MET A 32 6.35 -4.77 5.23
N VAL A 33 6.17 -6.09 5.33
CA VAL A 33 7.24 -7.03 5.70
C VAL A 33 7.26 -8.20 4.73
N ASP A 34 8.43 -8.59 4.26
CA ASP A 34 8.64 -9.80 3.48
C ASP A 34 10.02 -10.39 3.82
N ARG A 35 10.33 -11.59 3.28
CA ARG A 35 11.55 -12.35 3.59
C ARG A 35 12.85 -11.65 3.19
N GLU A 36 12.80 -10.83 2.14
CA GLU A 36 13.95 -10.09 1.60
C GLU A 36 13.49 -8.71 1.13
N GLN A 37 14.39 -7.74 1.19
CA GLN A 37 14.13 -6.35 0.83
C GLN A 37 13.55 -6.20 -0.60
N GLN A 38 14.06 -6.98 -1.56
CA GLN A 38 13.59 -6.93 -2.96
C GLN A 38 12.08 -7.20 -3.12
N TRP A 39 11.48 -8.00 -2.22
CA TRP A 39 10.05 -8.31 -2.27
C TRP A 39 9.23 -7.14 -1.74
N VAL A 40 9.72 -6.46 -0.69
CA VAL A 40 9.12 -5.23 -0.19
C VAL A 40 9.20 -4.11 -1.22
N GLU A 41 10.36 -3.94 -1.87
CA GLU A 41 10.55 -2.95 -2.94
C GLU A 41 9.63 -3.23 -4.14
N ARG A 42 9.51 -4.50 -4.55
CA ARG A 42 8.54 -4.90 -5.56
C ARG A 42 7.11 -4.55 -5.14
N GLY A 43 6.76 -4.83 -3.89
CA GLY A 43 5.43 -4.53 -3.35
C GLY A 43 5.11 -3.03 -3.39
N GLN A 44 6.09 -2.18 -3.04
CA GLN A 44 5.98 -0.73 -3.15
C GLN A 44 5.86 -0.26 -4.61
N GLY A 45 6.61 -0.88 -5.53
CA GLY A 45 6.50 -0.61 -6.97
C GLY A 45 5.09 -0.86 -7.50
N ILE A 46 4.48 -2.00 -7.14
CA ILE A 46 3.08 -2.32 -7.52
C ILE A 46 2.11 -1.24 -7.02
N ILE A 47 2.29 -0.75 -5.78
CA ILE A 47 1.46 0.33 -5.22
C ILE A 47 1.62 1.61 -6.04
N SER A 48 2.86 2.01 -6.32
CA SER A 48 3.17 3.21 -7.10
C SER A 48 2.55 3.16 -8.50
N ASP A 49 2.67 2.01 -9.18
CA ASP A 49 2.14 1.82 -10.53
C ASP A 49 0.60 1.89 -10.53
N PHE A 50 -0.06 1.23 -9.57
CA PHE A 50 -1.52 1.28 -9.45
C PHE A 50 -2.06 2.68 -9.12
N LEU A 51 -1.39 3.41 -8.24
CA LEU A 51 -1.81 4.78 -7.91
C LEU A 51 -1.61 5.71 -9.11
N SER A 52 -0.51 5.53 -9.87
CA SER A 52 -0.27 6.27 -11.11
C SER A 52 -1.34 5.98 -12.17
N GLU A 53 -1.66 4.70 -12.40
CA GLU A 53 -2.74 4.30 -13.32
C GLU A 53 -4.10 4.88 -12.88
N ALA A 54 -4.39 4.89 -11.58
CA ALA A 54 -5.63 5.44 -11.04
C ALA A 54 -5.74 6.95 -11.29
N VAL A 55 -4.63 7.69 -11.22
CA VAL A 55 -4.59 9.12 -11.58
C VAL A 55 -4.80 9.32 -13.08
N GLU A 56 -4.14 8.54 -13.93
CA GLU A 56 -4.31 8.59 -15.39
C GLU A 56 -5.77 8.33 -15.80
N ARG A 57 -6.42 7.38 -15.12
CA ARG A 57 -7.82 7.02 -15.31
C ARG A 57 -8.81 7.98 -14.64
N ARG A 58 -8.31 9.04 -13.98
CA ARG A 58 -9.11 10.07 -13.26
C ARG A 58 -9.97 9.48 -12.14
N ILE A 59 -9.52 8.38 -11.54
CA ILE A 59 -10.13 7.80 -10.35
C ILE A 59 -9.68 8.58 -9.11
N PHE A 60 -8.40 8.98 -9.07
CA PHE A 60 -7.84 9.86 -8.04
C PHE A 60 -7.28 11.14 -8.63
N SER A 61 -7.26 12.21 -7.85
CA SER A 61 -6.45 13.39 -8.14
C SER A 61 -5.00 13.18 -7.65
N PRO A 62 -4.02 13.92 -8.19
CA PRO A 62 -2.64 13.86 -7.70
C PRO A 62 -2.46 14.21 -6.21
N GLN A 63 -3.46 14.85 -5.58
CA GLN A 63 -3.42 15.19 -4.14
C GLN A 63 -3.97 14.07 -3.25
N GLN A 64 -4.63 13.07 -3.83
CA GLN A 64 -5.21 11.93 -3.11
C GLN A 64 -4.26 10.71 -3.08
N VAL A 65 -3.08 10.85 -3.68
CA VAL A 65 -2.00 9.86 -3.78
C VAL A 65 -0.79 10.39 -3.04
#